data_AF-A0A662JB58-F1
#
_entry.id   AF-A0A662JB58-F1
#
_cell.length_a   1.000
_cell.length_b   1.000
_cell.length_c   1.000
_cell.angle_alpha   90.00
_cell.angle_beta   90.00
_cell.angle_gamma   90.00
#
_symmetry.space_group_name_H-M   'P 1'
#
loop_
_entity.id
_entity.type
_entity.pdbx_description
1 polymer ?
#
loop_
_entity_poly.entity_id
_entity_poly.type
_entity_poly.pdbx_seq_one_letter_code
_entity_poly.pdbx_strand_id
1 'polypeptide(L)'
;MRMRKYVFNIIKLTIVLMLLVLPLFSIMPTRGQGKVSWEVSGNAVDVTIDNINVQIVGQTGISSISIGGVTIVSAIGLAPFAPGWQWVGATWYYGEVLETPTVEPIEGGIRVRTHARFPPGCGQYFEFVGIYTIYDTGMIIANYTITAYDNTDIQDILLYVIFPVNLVAGKMINIAYGGTTSGVLIPPKYKGFMISSGSFVAAYLSLPQGDIIIVTLDPPTLSYEISDTRAWGGGNIEFKGHLASAGTVLKGTEYKVSLIIYPHTKGTQFTSSFVELFNYLGTLEGEIKSMKSLRYEFRTPMGAKLFKKCEEEFNLAKSAFSKGDVEGAYAHAQNALKLLQDTRRVERNWRITLYILIPGVIELAIILLVVRTAIRKSRSIEST
;
A
#
# COMPACT_ATOMS: atom_id res chain seq x y z
N MET A 1 12.91 -56.12 30.00
CA MET A 1 13.34 -54.72 30.20
C MET A 1 14.02 -54.05 28.98
N ARG A 2 14.45 -54.79 27.94
CA ARG A 2 15.08 -54.21 26.73
C ARG A 2 14.12 -53.50 25.75
N MET A 3 12.87 -53.98 25.58
CA MET A 3 11.91 -53.40 24.63
C MET A 3 11.51 -51.94 24.92
N ARG A 4 11.34 -51.55 26.20
CA ARG A 4 10.99 -50.17 26.57
C ARG A 4 12.07 -49.15 26.15
N LYS A 5 13.34 -49.55 26.10
CA LYS A 5 14.44 -48.67 25.69
C LYS A 5 14.41 -48.38 24.18
N TYR A 6 14.01 -49.36 23.37
CA TYR A 6 13.88 -49.18 21.92
C TYR A 6 12.69 -48.30 21.55
N VAL A 7 11.53 -48.49 22.19
CA VAL A 7 10.34 -47.65 21.95
C VAL A 7 10.61 -46.19 22.31
N PHE A 8 11.29 -45.93 23.43
CA PHE A 8 11.62 -44.58 23.85
C PHE A 8 12.63 -43.89 22.92
N ASN A 9 13.58 -44.65 22.35
CA ASN A 9 14.53 -44.15 21.37
C ASN A 9 13.87 -43.89 20.00
N ILE A 10 12.92 -44.72 19.59
CA ILE A 10 12.15 -44.51 18.35
C ILE A 10 11.34 -43.22 18.46
N ILE A 11 10.59 -43.01 19.55
CA ILE A 11 9.78 -41.79 19.75
C ILE A 11 10.64 -40.53 19.74
N LYS A 12 11.81 -40.54 20.40
CA LYS A 12 12.75 -39.41 20.35
C LYS A 12 13.27 -39.16 18.95
N LEU A 13 13.58 -40.21 18.20
CA LEU A 13 14.04 -40.09 16.81
C LEU A 13 12.94 -39.53 15.92
N THR A 14 11.68 -39.94 16.10
CA THR A 14 10.53 -39.41 15.34
C THR A 14 10.28 -37.94 15.63
N ILE A 15 10.35 -37.51 16.91
CA ILE A 15 10.18 -36.12 17.31
C ILE A 15 11.31 -35.23 16.75
N VAL A 16 12.56 -35.72 16.79
CA VAL A 16 13.72 -35.01 16.23
C VAL A 16 13.62 -34.92 14.70
N LEU A 17 13.15 -35.97 14.02
CA LEU A 17 12.89 -35.93 12.58
C LEU A 17 11.79 -34.92 12.24
N MET A 18 10.71 -34.87 13.02
CA MET A 18 9.62 -33.90 12.85
C MET A 18 10.12 -32.46 13.06
N LEU A 19 10.97 -32.23 14.07
CA LEU A 19 11.61 -30.94 14.36
C LEU A 19 12.68 -30.53 13.33
N LEU A 20 13.29 -31.49 12.62
CA LEU A 20 14.23 -31.25 11.52
C LEU A 20 13.53 -30.99 10.18
N VAL A 21 12.26 -31.40 10.03
CA VAL A 21 11.45 -31.13 8.83
C VAL A 21 10.72 -29.77 8.94
N LEU A 22 10.40 -29.30 10.15
CA LEU A 22 9.78 -28.00 10.38
C LEU A 22 10.57 -26.77 9.84
N PRO A 23 11.92 -26.71 9.83
CA PRO A 23 12.66 -25.60 9.25
C PRO A 23 12.81 -25.70 7.72
N LEU A 24 12.58 -26.88 7.13
CA LEU A 24 12.60 -27.07 5.67
C LEU A 24 11.35 -26.48 4.99
N PHE A 25 10.32 -26.14 5.76
CA PHE A 25 9.16 -25.37 5.28
C PHE A 25 9.30 -23.85 5.47
N SER A 26 10.38 -23.36 6.10
CA SER A 26 10.54 -21.93 6.43
C SER A 26 11.53 -21.15 5.56
N ILE A 27 12.00 -21.71 4.43
CA ILE A 27 12.65 -20.93 3.35
C ILE A 27 12.29 -21.58 2.01
N MET A 28 11.00 -21.63 1.68
CA MET A 28 10.67 -21.61 0.26
C MET A 28 10.80 -20.15 -0.19
N PRO A 29 11.59 -19.83 -1.24
CA PRO A 29 11.38 -18.59 -1.95
C PRO A 29 9.92 -18.64 -2.42
N THR A 30 9.09 -17.75 -1.88
CA THR A 30 7.68 -17.61 -2.22
C THR A 30 7.61 -17.31 -3.71
N ARG A 31 7.49 -18.37 -4.52
CA ARG A 31 7.24 -18.31 -5.97
C ARG A 31 6.09 -17.31 -6.18
N GLY A 32 6.19 -16.47 -7.22
CA GLY A 32 5.07 -15.65 -7.68
C GLY A 32 3.79 -16.48 -7.79
N GLN A 33 2.63 -15.83 -7.78
CA GLN A 33 1.31 -16.48 -7.75
C GLN A 33 0.96 -17.20 -9.06
N GLY A 34 1.91 -17.93 -9.66
CA GLY A 34 1.78 -18.49 -10.99
C GLY A 34 1.94 -17.43 -12.08
N LYS A 35 2.08 -17.90 -13.33
CA LYS A 35 2.07 -17.02 -14.49
C LYS A 35 0.63 -16.58 -14.74
N VAL A 36 0.42 -15.30 -15.04
CA VAL A 36 -0.88 -14.78 -15.49
C VAL A 36 -1.35 -15.53 -16.74
N SER A 37 -2.61 -15.95 -16.73
CA SER A 37 -3.37 -16.37 -17.91
C SER A 37 -4.65 -15.56 -18.03
N TRP A 38 -5.18 -15.42 -19.24
CA TRP A 38 -6.41 -14.67 -19.47
C TRP A 38 -7.26 -15.28 -20.59
N GLU A 39 -8.56 -15.01 -20.52
CA GLU A 39 -9.53 -15.28 -21.58
C GLU A 39 -10.36 -14.01 -21.82
N VAL A 40 -10.65 -13.71 -23.08
CA VAL A 40 -11.52 -12.59 -23.46
C VAL A 40 -12.88 -13.18 -23.83
N SER A 41 -13.88 -12.95 -22.97
CA SER A 41 -15.23 -13.51 -23.08
C SER A 41 -16.22 -12.38 -23.35
N GLY A 42 -16.56 -12.16 -24.62
CA GLY A 42 -17.42 -11.05 -25.03
C GLY A 42 -16.79 -9.70 -24.71
N ASN A 43 -17.41 -8.94 -23.80
CA ASN A 43 -16.91 -7.64 -23.34
C ASN A 43 -16.17 -7.73 -22.00
N ALA A 44 -15.75 -8.91 -21.55
CA ALA A 44 -15.02 -9.09 -20.30
C ALA A 44 -13.66 -9.77 -20.54
N VAL A 45 -12.74 -9.54 -19.62
CA VAL A 45 -11.46 -10.23 -19.53
C VAL A 45 -11.42 -10.97 -18.19
N ASP A 46 -11.41 -12.29 -18.26
CA ASP A 46 -11.23 -13.16 -17.11
C ASP A 46 -9.73 -13.44 -16.96
N VAL A 47 -9.15 -13.03 -15.84
CA VAL A 47 -7.73 -13.17 -15.54
C VAL A 47 -7.54 -14.15 -14.41
N THR A 48 -6.69 -15.15 -14.62
CA THR A 48 -6.38 -16.18 -13.63
C THR A 48 -4.89 -16.12 -13.27
N ILE A 49 -4.63 -16.12 -11.97
CA ILE A 49 -3.31 -16.09 -11.35
C ILE A 49 -3.32 -17.16 -10.24
N ASP A 50 -2.83 -18.37 -10.54
CA ASP A 50 -2.94 -19.54 -9.67
C ASP A 50 -4.39 -19.81 -9.23
N ASN A 51 -4.73 -19.62 -7.96
CA ASN A 51 -6.08 -19.81 -7.43
C ASN A 51 -6.91 -18.50 -7.36
N ILE A 52 -6.37 -17.40 -7.87
CA ILE A 52 -7.01 -16.09 -7.91
C ILE A 52 -7.62 -15.85 -9.28
N ASN A 53 -8.88 -15.42 -9.29
CA ASN A 53 -9.60 -15.05 -10.51
C ASN A 53 -10.11 -13.62 -10.38
N VAL A 54 -9.88 -12.82 -11.42
CA VAL A 54 -10.27 -11.42 -11.50
C VAL A 54 -11.03 -11.23 -12.80
N GLN A 55 -12.27 -10.74 -12.71
CA GLN A 55 -13.06 -10.42 -13.89
C GLN A 55 -13.10 -8.92 -14.09
N ILE A 56 -12.55 -8.45 -15.22
CA ILE A 56 -12.59 -7.05 -15.64
C ILE A 56 -13.63 -6.91 -16.74
N VAL A 57 -14.62 -6.07 -16.54
CA VAL A 57 -15.68 -5.82 -17.53
C VAL A 57 -15.34 -4.62 -18.40
N GLY A 58 -15.82 -4.63 -19.65
CA GLY A 58 -15.58 -3.58 -20.64
C GLY A 58 -16.14 -2.22 -20.26
N GLN A 59 -17.08 -2.18 -19.31
CA GLN A 59 -17.60 -0.97 -18.67
C GLN A 59 -16.58 -0.28 -17.74
N THR A 60 -15.34 -0.79 -17.64
CA THR A 60 -14.25 -0.22 -16.84
C THR A 60 -14.40 -0.47 -15.34
N GLY A 61 -14.94 -1.62 -14.95
CA GLY A 61 -14.95 -2.08 -13.56
C GLY A 61 -14.35 -3.48 -13.42
N ILE A 62 -14.00 -3.84 -12.18
CA ILE A 62 -13.79 -5.24 -11.80
C ILE A 62 -15.12 -5.74 -11.24
N SER A 63 -15.72 -6.73 -11.88
CA SER A 63 -17.00 -7.31 -11.47
C SER A 63 -16.86 -8.44 -10.45
N SER A 64 -15.65 -8.99 -10.27
CA SER A 64 -15.36 -9.90 -9.16
C SER A 64 -13.86 -10.12 -8.96
N ILE A 65 -13.48 -10.39 -7.70
CA ILE A 65 -12.21 -11.01 -7.34
C ILE A 65 -12.51 -12.22 -6.47
N SER A 66 -12.00 -13.38 -6.86
CA SER A 66 -12.21 -14.64 -6.17
C SER A 66 -10.88 -15.32 -5.83
N ILE A 67 -10.78 -15.95 -4.66
CA ILE A 67 -9.64 -16.77 -4.25
C ILE A 67 -10.16 -18.17 -3.91
N GLY A 68 -9.60 -19.20 -4.55
CA GLY A 68 -10.03 -20.58 -4.34
C GLY A 68 -11.51 -20.82 -4.68
N GLY A 69 -12.05 -20.10 -5.66
CA GLY A 69 -13.45 -20.19 -6.09
C GLY A 69 -14.45 -19.42 -5.21
N VAL A 70 -14.00 -18.73 -4.16
CA VAL A 70 -14.86 -17.88 -3.31
C VAL A 70 -14.66 -16.42 -3.69
N THR A 71 -15.73 -15.73 -4.08
CA THR A 71 -15.72 -14.29 -4.38
C THR A 71 -15.51 -13.48 -3.11
N ILE A 72 -14.31 -12.91 -2.93
CA ILE A 72 -13.96 -12.09 -1.77
C ILE A 72 -14.26 -10.60 -1.98
N VAL A 73 -14.32 -10.16 -3.24
CA VAL A 73 -14.75 -8.81 -3.63
C VAL A 73 -15.77 -8.95 -4.75
N SER A 74 -16.96 -8.40 -4.54
CA SER A 74 -18.08 -8.43 -5.49
C SER A 74 -17.99 -7.35 -6.56
N ALA A 75 -17.25 -6.27 -6.31
CA ALA A 75 -16.99 -5.26 -7.33
C ALA A 75 -15.90 -4.29 -6.88
N ILE A 76 -15.15 -3.75 -7.85
CA ILE A 76 -14.37 -2.52 -7.71
C ILE A 76 -14.65 -1.65 -8.94
N GLY A 77 -14.98 -0.38 -8.72
CA GLY A 77 -15.19 0.55 -9.83
C GLY A 77 -15.78 1.87 -9.39
N LEU A 78 -16.31 2.62 -10.35
CA LEU A 78 -16.74 4.00 -10.16
C LEU A 78 -18.27 4.10 -10.28
N ALA A 79 -18.88 4.94 -9.46
CA ALA A 79 -20.29 5.23 -9.48
C ALA A 79 -20.53 6.73 -9.28
N PRO A 80 -20.79 7.49 -10.37
CA PRO A 80 -21.34 8.83 -10.29
C PRO A 80 -22.77 8.82 -9.75
N PHE A 81 -23.07 9.69 -8.80
CA PHE A 81 -24.42 9.92 -8.29
C PHE A 81 -24.95 11.24 -8.85
N ALA A 82 -26.19 11.24 -9.34
CA ALA A 82 -26.86 12.47 -9.73
C ALA A 82 -27.34 13.24 -8.47
N PRO A 83 -27.67 14.54 -8.60
CA PRO A 83 -28.12 15.38 -7.48
C PRO A 83 -29.23 14.72 -6.65
N GLY A 84 -29.15 14.84 -5.31
CA GLY A 84 -30.12 14.21 -4.40
C GLY A 84 -29.83 12.72 -4.14
N TRP A 85 -28.57 12.28 -4.30
CA TRP A 85 -28.14 10.90 -4.09
C TRP A 85 -28.85 9.88 -5.00
N GLN A 86 -29.22 10.29 -6.20
CA GLN A 86 -29.87 9.41 -7.16
C GLN A 86 -28.84 8.42 -7.75
N TRP A 87 -29.10 7.13 -7.55
CA TRP A 87 -28.33 6.05 -8.18
C TRP A 87 -28.62 5.96 -9.68
N VAL A 88 -27.56 5.98 -10.49
CA VAL A 88 -27.66 5.91 -11.95
C VAL A 88 -27.11 4.59 -12.48
N GLY A 89 -25.94 4.20 -11.99
CA GLY A 89 -25.25 2.99 -12.39
C GLY A 89 -23.80 3.01 -11.93
N ALA A 90 -23.07 1.94 -12.24
CA ALA A 90 -21.67 1.84 -11.89
C ALA A 90 -20.85 1.03 -12.91
N THR A 91 -19.56 1.32 -13.00
CA THR A 91 -18.67 0.79 -14.06
C THR A 91 -18.47 -0.73 -14.03
N TRP A 92 -18.87 -1.42 -12.95
CA TRP A 92 -18.79 -2.89 -12.89
C TRP A 92 -20.00 -3.61 -13.52
N TYR A 93 -21.03 -2.90 -14.00
CA TYR A 93 -22.17 -3.53 -14.69
C TYR A 93 -22.95 -2.62 -15.66
N TYR A 94 -22.77 -1.30 -15.61
CA TYR A 94 -23.56 -0.35 -16.37
C TYR A 94 -22.68 0.55 -17.25
N GLY A 95 -23.13 0.77 -18.49
CA GLY A 95 -22.45 1.62 -19.46
C GLY A 95 -22.45 1.02 -20.87
N GLU A 96 -22.21 1.88 -21.85
CA GLU A 96 -21.95 1.54 -23.25
C GLU A 96 -20.45 1.30 -23.42
N VAL A 97 -20.06 0.11 -23.88
CA VAL A 97 -18.66 -0.19 -24.23
C VAL A 97 -18.34 0.49 -25.55
N LEU A 98 -17.39 1.41 -25.54
CA LEU A 98 -16.96 2.17 -26.72
C LEU A 98 -15.89 1.44 -27.51
N GLU A 99 -15.01 0.73 -26.81
CA GLU A 99 -14.01 -0.16 -27.41
C GLU A 99 -13.97 -1.48 -26.64
N THR A 100 -13.94 -2.60 -27.36
CA THR A 100 -13.77 -3.93 -26.77
C THR A 100 -12.48 -3.98 -25.94
N PRO A 101 -12.45 -4.66 -24.78
CA PRO A 101 -11.23 -4.77 -23.98
C PRO A 101 -10.05 -5.33 -24.78
N THR A 102 -8.88 -4.73 -24.62
CA THR A 102 -7.63 -5.21 -25.21
C THR A 102 -6.69 -5.73 -24.14
N VAL A 103 -5.91 -6.76 -24.48
CA VAL A 103 -4.92 -7.36 -23.57
C VAL A 103 -3.56 -7.42 -24.26
N GLU A 104 -2.55 -6.86 -23.62
CA GLU A 104 -1.17 -6.83 -24.11
C GLU A 104 -0.24 -7.54 -23.11
N PRO A 105 0.54 -8.54 -23.54
CA PRO A 105 1.59 -9.11 -22.69
C PRO A 105 2.66 -8.06 -22.37
N ILE A 106 3.15 -8.06 -21.13
CA ILE A 106 4.28 -7.25 -20.68
C ILE A 106 5.31 -8.13 -19.96
N GLU A 107 6.47 -7.56 -19.63
CA GLU A 107 7.43 -8.26 -18.78
C GLU A 107 6.79 -8.54 -17.40
N GLY A 108 6.66 -9.82 -17.05
CA GLY A 108 6.12 -10.27 -15.76
C GLY A 108 4.61 -10.11 -15.58
N GLY A 109 3.83 -10.00 -16.65
CA GLY A 109 2.37 -9.91 -16.54
C GLY A 109 1.64 -9.54 -17.84
N ILE A 110 0.47 -8.91 -17.68
CA ILE A 110 -0.34 -8.36 -18.79
C ILE A 110 -0.81 -6.93 -18.47
N ARG A 111 -1.22 -6.22 -19.52
CA ARG A 111 -1.96 -4.97 -19.43
C ARG A 111 -3.31 -5.11 -20.11
N VAL A 112 -4.39 -4.84 -19.38
CA VAL A 112 -5.75 -4.79 -19.90
C VAL A 112 -6.19 -3.34 -20.04
N ARG A 113 -6.74 -2.96 -21.19
CA ARG A 113 -7.38 -1.65 -21.40
C ARG A 113 -8.87 -1.83 -21.68
N THR A 114 -9.69 -0.97 -21.07
CA THR A 114 -11.15 -0.88 -21.26
C THR A 114 -11.53 0.56 -21.57
N HIS A 115 -12.60 0.74 -22.35
CA HIS A 115 -13.12 2.06 -22.68
C HIS A 115 -14.64 2.01 -22.82
N ALA A 116 -15.34 2.76 -21.97
CA ALA A 116 -16.78 2.82 -21.93
C ALA A 116 -17.28 4.21 -21.55
N ARG A 117 -18.59 4.41 -21.63
CA ARG A 117 -19.24 5.62 -21.10
C ARG A 117 -20.60 5.29 -20.50
N PHE A 118 -21.13 6.20 -19.68
CA PHE A 118 -22.55 6.17 -19.36
C PHE A 118 -23.36 6.71 -20.54
N PRO A 119 -24.50 6.07 -20.88
CA PRO A 119 -25.31 6.47 -22.02
C PRO A 119 -25.94 7.86 -21.80
N PRO A 120 -26.08 8.70 -22.83
CA PRO A 120 -26.62 10.06 -22.67
C PRO A 120 -28.00 10.12 -22.01
N GLY A 121 -28.83 9.09 -22.19
CA GLY A 121 -30.19 9.04 -21.65
C GLY A 121 -30.29 8.97 -20.12
N CYS A 122 -29.17 8.75 -19.41
CA CYS A 122 -29.17 8.69 -17.94
C CYS A 122 -28.85 10.02 -17.25
N GLY A 123 -28.55 11.08 -18.00
CA GLY A 123 -28.25 12.40 -17.46
C GLY A 123 -26.94 12.51 -16.68
N GLN A 124 -26.05 11.52 -16.85
CA GLN A 124 -24.69 11.51 -16.31
C GLN A 124 -23.70 11.27 -17.45
N TYR A 125 -22.95 12.30 -17.84
CA TYR A 125 -22.18 12.30 -19.08
C TYR A 125 -20.69 12.04 -18.83
N PHE A 126 -20.37 10.83 -18.39
CA PHE A 126 -19.00 10.41 -18.10
C PHE A 126 -18.52 9.30 -19.04
N GLU A 127 -17.31 9.48 -19.55
CA GLU A 127 -16.50 8.48 -20.26
C GLU A 127 -15.43 7.95 -19.31
N PHE A 128 -15.14 6.65 -19.39
CA PHE A 128 -14.27 5.92 -18.50
C PHE A 128 -13.23 5.15 -19.32
N VAL A 129 -11.96 5.35 -18.98
CA VAL A 129 -10.86 4.53 -19.50
C VAL A 129 -10.18 3.85 -18.34
N GLY A 130 -10.10 2.52 -18.39
CA GLY A 130 -9.44 1.69 -17.38
C GLY A 130 -8.21 1.03 -17.95
N ILE A 131 -7.06 1.20 -17.28
CA ILE A 131 -5.81 0.51 -17.60
C ILE A 131 -5.37 -0.29 -16.38
N TYR A 132 -5.42 -1.61 -16.50
CA TYR A 132 -5.05 -2.56 -15.46
C TYR A 132 -3.73 -3.23 -15.83
N THR A 133 -2.68 -2.93 -15.07
CA THR A 133 -1.41 -3.67 -15.18
C THR A 133 -1.42 -4.77 -14.13
N ILE A 134 -1.43 -6.03 -14.57
CA ILE A 134 -1.61 -7.21 -13.73
C ILE A 134 -0.33 -8.04 -13.81
N TYR A 135 0.36 -8.18 -12.69
CA TYR A 135 1.62 -8.92 -12.61
C TYR A 135 1.40 -10.39 -12.26
N ASP A 136 2.36 -11.25 -12.61
CA ASP A 136 2.45 -12.66 -12.19
C ASP A 136 2.47 -12.82 -10.65
N THR A 137 2.74 -11.74 -9.91
CA THR A 137 2.65 -11.73 -8.45
C THR A 137 1.23 -11.64 -7.92
N GLY A 138 0.24 -11.34 -8.77
CA GLY A 138 -1.15 -11.06 -8.39
C GLY A 138 -1.44 -9.60 -8.04
N MET A 139 -0.41 -8.76 -8.02
CA MET A 139 -0.59 -7.32 -7.83
C MET A 139 -1.21 -6.70 -9.09
N ILE A 140 -2.21 -5.85 -8.90
CA ILE A 140 -2.91 -5.14 -9.96
C ILE A 140 -2.74 -3.64 -9.71
N ILE A 141 -2.18 -2.92 -10.68
CA ILE A 141 -2.23 -1.46 -10.71
C ILE A 141 -3.38 -1.06 -11.63
N ALA A 142 -4.46 -0.55 -11.05
CA ALA A 142 -5.64 -0.09 -11.76
C ALA A 142 -5.63 1.42 -11.90
N ASN A 143 -5.60 1.93 -13.13
CA ASN A 143 -5.64 3.35 -13.44
C ASN A 143 -6.96 3.65 -14.15
N TYR A 144 -7.74 4.56 -13.58
CA TYR A 144 -9.00 5.05 -14.10
C TYR A 144 -8.84 6.49 -14.53
N THR A 145 -9.31 6.81 -15.73
CA THR A 145 -9.54 8.17 -16.20
C THR A 145 -11.04 8.34 -16.40
N ILE A 146 -11.60 9.39 -15.79
CA ILE A 146 -13.01 9.77 -15.90
C ILE A 146 -13.06 11.12 -16.59
N THR A 147 -13.72 11.21 -17.73
CA THR A 147 -13.84 12.46 -18.49
C THR A 147 -15.30 12.82 -18.69
N ALA A 148 -15.68 14.03 -18.28
CA ALA A 148 -17.02 14.53 -18.55
C ALA A 148 -17.13 14.90 -20.04
N TYR A 149 -17.98 14.22 -20.81
CA TYR A 149 -18.18 14.54 -22.24
C TYR A 149 -19.28 15.58 -22.48
N ASP A 150 -20.04 15.92 -21.42
CA ASP A 150 -20.93 17.07 -21.35
C ASP A 150 -20.96 17.64 -19.92
N ASN A 151 -21.50 18.85 -19.75
CA ASN A 151 -21.71 19.44 -18.44
C ASN A 151 -22.66 18.55 -17.62
N THR A 152 -22.22 18.11 -16.45
CA THR A 152 -22.94 17.11 -15.65
C THR A 152 -23.06 17.58 -14.22
N ASP A 153 -24.29 17.69 -13.73
CA ASP A 153 -24.52 17.89 -12.30
C ASP A 153 -24.37 16.56 -11.56
N ILE A 154 -23.61 16.58 -10.47
CA ILE A 154 -23.35 15.42 -9.61
C ILE A 154 -23.69 15.72 -8.16
N GLN A 155 -24.02 14.67 -7.42
CA GLN A 155 -23.97 14.66 -5.97
C GLN A 155 -22.59 14.22 -5.47
N ASP A 156 -22.00 13.21 -6.12
CA ASP A 156 -20.68 12.67 -5.80
C ASP A 156 -20.16 11.79 -6.96
N ILE A 157 -18.86 11.53 -7.02
CA ILE A 157 -18.28 10.43 -7.80
C ILE A 157 -17.52 9.54 -6.84
N LEU A 158 -18.01 8.31 -6.67
CA LEU A 158 -17.50 7.38 -5.68
C LEU A 158 -16.72 6.25 -6.33
N LEU A 159 -15.56 5.93 -5.75
CA LEU A 159 -14.87 4.65 -5.92
C LEU A 159 -15.48 3.63 -4.96
N TYR A 160 -15.99 2.51 -5.46
CA TYR A 160 -16.51 1.41 -4.66
C TYR A 160 -15.51 0.26 -4.59
N VAL A 161 -15.45 -0.37 -3.41
CA VAL A 161 -14.97 -1.73 -3.20
C VAL A 161 -16.07 -2.45 -2.41
N ILE A 162 -16.68 -3.46 -3.02
CA ILE A 162 -17.87 -4.12 -2.48
C ILE A 162 -17.50 -5.50 -1.94
N PHE A 163 -17.78 -5.74 -0.67
CA PHE A 163 -17.52 -7.00 0.01
C PHE A 163 -18.81 -7.74 0.33
N PRO A 164 -18.91 -9.06 0.08
CA PRO A 164 -20.05 -9.86 0.53
C PRO A 164 -20.19 -9.87 2.06
N VAL A 165 -21.36 -9.54 2.60
CA VAL A 165 -21.63 -9.50 4.06
C VAL A 165 -21.34 -10.84 4.71
N ASN A 166 -21.67 -11.95 4.07
CA ASN A 166 -21.45 -13.30 4.60
C ASN A 166 -19.96 -13.61 4.84
N LEU A 167 -19.04 -12.91 4.17
CA LEU A 167 -17.60 -13.07 4.37
C LEU A 167 -17.02 -12.12 5.41
N VAL A 168 -17.52 -10.89 5.46
CA VAL A 168 -16.90 -9.80 6.24
C VAL A 168 -17.61 -9.46 7.55
N ALA A 169 -18.85 -9.91 7.74
CA ALA A 169 -19.57 -9.69 8.99
C ALA A 169 -18.82 -10.27 10.20
N GLY A 170 -18.63 -9.45 11.23
CA GLY A 170 -17.86 -9.81 12.43
C GLY A 170 -16.35 -9.79 12.25
N LYS A 171 -15.83 -9.33 11.11
CA LYS A 171 -14.39 -9.19 10.84
C LYS A 171 -13.95 -7.73 10.84
N MET A 172 -12.63 -7.52 10.89
CA MET A 172 -12.00 -6.22 10.87
C MET A 172 -11.59 -5.86 9.44
N ILE A 173 -11.98 -4.68 8.97
CA ILE A 173 -11.31 -4.01 7.86
C ILE A 173 -10.29 -3.06 8.48
N ASN A 174 -9.01 -3.24 8.15
CA ASN A 174 -7.94 -2.40 8.66
C ASN A 174 -7.69 -1.24 7.71
N ILE A 175 -7.63 -0.03 8.26
CA ILE A 175 -7.45 1.22 7.54
C ILE A 175 -6.14 1.85 7.97
N ALA A 176 -5.25 2.09 7.01
CA ALA A 176 -3.98 2.74 7.24
C ALA A 176 -4.03 4.19 6.77
N TYR A 177 -3.66 5.10 7.67
CA TYR A 177 -3.56 6.54 7.41
C TYR A 177 -2.57 7.20 8.39
N GLY A 178 -1.80 8.18 7.90
CA GLY A 178 -0.87 8.95 8.74
C GLY A 178 0.20 8.11 9.45
N GLY A 179 0.63 6.99 8.87
CA GLY A 179 1.59 6.06 9.48
C GLY A 179 1.01 5.18 10.59
N THR A 180 -0.31 5.22 10.81
CA THR A 180 -1.03 4.37 11.77
C THR A 180 -2.00 3.45 11.06
N THR A 181 -2.32 2.32 11.67
CA THR A 181 -3.39 1.43 11.21
C THR A 181 -4.45 1.31 12.30
N SER A 182 -5.71 1.53 11.94
CA SER A 182 -6.87 1.33 12.79
C SER A 182 -7.75 0.23 12.23
N GLY A 183 -8.32 -0.59 13.12
CA GLY A 183 -9.27 -1.61 12.72
C GLY A 183 -10.70 -1.12 12.84
N VAL A 184 -11.51 -1.32 11.79
CA VAL A 184 -12.96 -1.10 11.81
C VAL A 184 -13.68 -2.44 11.86
N LEU A 185 -14.40 -2.71 12.96
CA LEU A 185 -15.21 -3.92 13.11
C LEU A 185 -16.49 -3.81 12.30
N ILE A 186 -16.68 -4.73 11.36
CA ILE A 186 -17.95 -4.88 10.65
C ILE A 186 -18.97 -5.58 11.58
N PRO A 187 -20.13 -4.96 11.86
CA PRO A 187 -21.14 -5.57 12.73
C PRO A 187 -21.61 -6.94 12.20
N PRO A 188 -21.66 -8.00 13.05
CA PRO A 188 -22.21 -9.29 12.65
C PRO A 188 -23.66 -9.20 12.14
N LYS A 189 -24.44 -8.29 12.72
CA LYS A 189 -25.82 -7.94 12.32
C LYS A 189 -25.89 -6.45 12.00
N TYR A 190 -26.82 -6.06 11.15
CA TYR A 190 -27.08 -4.66 10.83
C TYR A 190 -27.30 -3.83 12.11
N LYS A 191 -26.62 -2.69 12.20
CA LYS A 191 -26.74 -1.73 13.33
C LYS A 191 -27.01 -0.30 12.89
N GLY A 192 -26.77 0.02 11.62
CA GLY A 192 -26.85 1.36 11.06
C GLY A 192 -26.25 1.34 9.66
N PHE A 193 -26.59 2.35 8.85
CA PHE A 193 -26.11 2.44 7.48
C PHE A 193 -24.61 2.74 7.43
N MET A 194 -24.16 3.86 8.02
CA MET A 194 -22.75 4.22 8.08
C MET A 194 -22.07 3.50 9.25
N ILE A 195 -21.04 2.72 8.96
CA ILE A 195 -20.24 2.00 9.96
C ILE A 195 -19.05 2.86 10.42
N SER A 196 -18.33 3.46 9.45
CA SER A 196 -17.14 4.27 9.72
C SER A 196 -16.87 5.20 8.55
N SER A 197 -16.19 6.30 8.80
CA SER A 197 -15.68 7.21 7.77
C SER A 197 -14.35 7.83 8.21
N GLY A 198 -13.61 8.41 7.27
CA GLY A 198 -12.34 9.06 7.56
C GLY A 198 -11.50 9.25 6.30
N SER A 199 -10.18 9.19 6.44
CA SER A 199 -9.23 9.20 5.33
C SER A 199 -8.40 7.91 5.33
N PHE A 200 -7.99 7.46 4.15
CA PHE A 200 -7.15 6.27 4.01
C PHE A 200 -6.09 6.46 2.92
N VAL A 201 -4.96 5.78 3.11
CA VAL A 201 -3.96 5.50 2.06
C VAL A 201 -4.09 4.04 1.64
N ALA A 202 -4.30 3.14 2.60
CA ALA A 202 -4.52 1.74 2.33
C ALA A 202 -5.65 1.18 3.19
N ALA A 203 -6.38 0.22 2.64
CA ALA A 203 -7.37 -0.60 3.33
C ALA A 203 -7.07 -2.07 3.06
N TYR A 204 -7.14 -2.92 4.07
CA TYR A 204 -6.92 -4.35 3.89
C TYR A 204 -7.80 -5.20 4.79
N LEU A 205 -8.05 -6.41 4.32
CA LEU A 205 -8.91 -7.39 4.97
C LEU A 205 -8.27 -8.76 4.83
N SER A 206 -8.20 -9.50 5.93
CA SER A 206 -7.72 -10.87 5.95
C SER A 206 -8.88 -11.85 6.10
N LEU A 207 -8.98 -12.78 5.16
CA LEU A 207 -10.01 -13.82 5.13
C LEU A 207 -9.37 -15.21 5.15
N PRO A 208 -10.11 -16.27 5.55
CA PRO A 208 -9.59 -17.63 5.49
C PRO A 208 -9.09 -18.07 4.11
N GLN A 209 -9.68 -17.51 3.04
CA GLN A 209 -9.32 -17.82 1.66
C GLN A 209 -8.06 -17.09 1.20
N GLY A 210 -7.77 -15.93 1.78
CA GLY A 210 -6.70 -15.03 1.38
C GLY A 210 -7.00 -13.59 1.81
N ASP A 211 -6.03 -12.73 1.59
CA ASP A 211 -6.08 -11.33 2.00
C ASP A 211 -6.24 -10.44 0.75
N ILE A 212 -6.83 -9.26 0.94
CA ILE A 212 -6.95 -8.24 -0.09
C ILE A 212 -6.42 -6.92 0.45
N ILE A 213 -5.58 -6.27 -0.33
CA ILE A 213 -5.03 -4.95 -0.04
C ILE A 213 -5.45 -3.98 -1.14
N ILE A 214 -5.99 -2.84 -0.75
CA ILE A 214 -6.29 -1.71 -1.62
C ILE A 214 -5.42 -0.54 -1.18
N VAL A 215 -4.65 0.05 -2.08
CA VAL A 215 -3.82 1.24 -1.80
C VAL A 215 -4.08 2.33 -2.83
N THR A 216 -4.25 3.56 -2.39
CA THR A 216 -4.37 4.73 -3.26
C THR A 216 -3.00 5.24 -3.66
N LEU A 217 -2.75 5.37 -4.96
CA LEU A 217 -1.52 5.93 -5.52
C LEU A 217 -1.71 7.39 -5.94
N ASP A 218 -2.79 7.66 -6.66
CA ASP A 218 -3.14 9.00 -7.13
C ASP A 218 -4.67 9.13 -7.15
N PRO A 219 -5.28 10.03 -6.36
CA PRO A 219 -4.62 10.84 -5.33
C PRO A 219 -4.00 9.95 -4.24
N PRO A 220 -2.93 10.40 -3.55
CA PRO A 220 -2.20 9.59 -2.56
C PRO A 220 -3.01 9.28 -1.30
N THR A 221 -4.14 9.98 -1.11
CA THR A 221 -5.09 9.77 -0.02
C THR A 221 -6.49 10.04 -0.53
N LEU A 222 -7.48 9.29 -0.04
CA LEU A 222 -8.89 9.56 -0.27
C LEU A 222 -9.65 9.61 1.06
N SER A 223 -10.74 10.36 1.12
CA SER A 223 -11.74 10.15 2.16
C SER A 223 -12.49 8.85 1.89
N TYR A 224 -12.97 8.19 2.93
CA TYR A 224 -13.77 6.98 2.81
C TYR A 224 -15.03 6.98 3.68
N GLU A 225 -15.98 6.15 3.26
CA GLU A 225 -17.15 5.71 4.00
C GLU A 225 -17.26 4.19 3.91
N ILE A 226 -17.49 3.51 5.04
CA ILE A 226 -17.89 2.11 5.09
C ILE A 226 -19.38 2.06 5.40
N SER A 227 -20.15 1.48 4.49
CA SER A 227 -21.61 1.42 4.59
C SER A 227 -22.16 0.00 4.51
N ASP A 228 -23.27 -0.21 5.20
CA ASP A 228 -23.97 -1.48 5.33
C ASP A 228 -25.26 -1.50 4.51
N THR A 229 -25.24 -2.21 3.38
CA THR A 229 -26.40 -2.26 2.47
C THR A 229 -27.57 -3.07 3.01
N ARG A 230 -27.40 -3.80 4.11
CA ARG A 230 -28.51 -4.50 4.79
C ARG A 230 -29.62 -3.55 5.22
N ALA A 231 -29.34 -2.24 5.33
CA ALA A 231 -30.33 -1.18 5.52
C ALA A 231 -31.50 -1.28 4.51
N TRP A 232 -31.23 -1.75 3.30
CA TRP A 232 -32.17 -1.83 2.19
C TRP A 232 -32.40 -3.28 1.72
N GLY A 233 -32.07 -4.27 2.56
CA GLY A 233 -32.13 -5.69 2.20
C GLY A 233 -30.95 -6.20 1.35
N GLY A 234 -29.90 -5.39 1.18
CA GLY A 234 -28.70 -5.76 0.44
C GLY A 234 -27.81 -6.78 1.17
N GLY A 235 -26.95 -7.45 0.40
CA GLY A 235 -26.02 -8.49 0.88
C GLY A 235 -24.57 -8.04 0.99
N ASN A 236 -24.29 -6.74 0.97
CA ASN A 236 -22.94 -6.20 0.79
C ASN A 236 -22.53 -5.17 1.87
N ILE A 237 -21.23 -5.11 2.15
CA ILE A 237 -20.56 -3.98 2.79
C ILE A 237 -19.83 -3.20 1.71
N GLU A 238 -20.05 -1.91 1.67
CA GLU A 238 -19.48 -1.02 0.66
C GLU A 238 -18.39 -0.17 1.31
N PHE A 239 -17.16 -0.29 0.82
CA PHE A 239 -16.09 0.65 1.10
C PHE A 239 -16.04 1.66 -0.05
N LYS A 240 -16.32 2.93 0.25
CA LYS A 240 -16.47 4.00 -0.73
C LYS A 240 -15.36 5.02 -0.55
N GLY A 241 -14.68 5.41 -1.62
CA GLY A 241 -13.79 6.57 -1.66
C GLY A 241 -14.46 7.73 -2.41
N HIS A 242 -14.34 8.96 -1.92
CA HIS A 242 -14.95 10.13 -2.59
C HIS A 242 -13.95 10.82 -3.51
N LEU A 243 -14.30 10.99 -4.78
CA LEU A 243 -13.42 11.58 -5.79
C LEU A 243 -13.82 13.02 -6.15
N ALA A 244 -15.10 13.32 -6.17
CA ALA A 244 -15.63 14.64 -6.49
C ALA A 244 -16.88 14.90 -5.66
N SER A 245 -17.04 16.12 -5.15
CA SER A 245 -18.21 16.52 -4.37
C SER A 245 -19.31 17.11 -5.26
N ALA A 246 -20.48 17.33 -4.66
CA ALA A 246 -21.64 17.92 -5.33
C ALA A 246 -21.33 19.21 -6.09
N GLY A 247 -21.89 19.34 -7.29
CA GLY A 247 -21.73 20.50 -8.16
C GLY A 247 -21.81 20.13 -9.65
N THR A 248 -21.57 21.11 -10.51
CA THR A 248 -21.51 20.91 -11.97
C THR A 248 -20.07 20.59 -12.38
N VAL A 249 -19.86 19.40 -12.94
CA VAL A 249 -18.62 19.05 -13.63
C VAL A 249 -18.71 19.58 -15.05
N LEU A 250 -17.79 20.46 -15.43
CA LEU A 250 -17.75 21.03 -16.78
C LEU A 250 -17.26 19.99 -17.79
N LYS A 251 -17.79 20.07 -19.02
CA LYS A 251 -17.31 19.28 -20.16
C LYS A 251 -15.79 19.39 -20.31
N GLY A 252 -15.14 18.26 -20.53
CA GLY A 252 -13.69 18.12 -20.66
C GLY A 252 -12.95 18.02 -19.32
N THR A 253 -13.63 18.14 -18.18
CA THR A 253 -13.02 17.90 -16.87
C THR A 253 -12.61 16.43 -16.75
N GLU A 254 -11.38 16.19 -16.30
CA GLU A 254 -10.79 14.87 -16.15
C GLU A 254 -10.45 14.59 -14.68
N TYR A 255 -10.87 13.43 -14.17
CA TYR A 255 -10.46 12.89 -12.88
C TYR A 255 -9.63 11.62 -13.09
N LYS A 256 -8.53 11.48 -12.34
CA LYS A 256 -7.67 10.31 -12.38
C LYS A 256 -7.68 9.61 -11.04
N VAL A 257 -7.74 8.28 -11.08
CA VAL A 257 -7.60 7.43 -9.90
C VAL A 257 -6.67 6.29 -10.22
N SER A 258 -5.59 6.16 -9.46
CA SER A 258 -4.64 5.06 -9.56
C SER A 258 -4.64 4.29 -8.24
N LEU A 259 -4.86 2.99 -8.31
CA LEU A 259 -4.95 2.09 -7.17
C LEU A 259 -4.01 0.92 -7.34
N ILE A 260 -3.51 0.41 -6.21
CA ILE A 260 -3.07 -0.98 -6.14
C ILE A 260 -4.17 -1.82 -5.50
N ILE A 261 -4.45 -2.94 -6.15
CA ILE A 261 -5.38 -3.97 -5.72
C ILE A 261 -4.56 -5.25 -5.67
N TYR A 262 -4.47 -5.88 -4.50
CA TYR A 262 -3.62 -7.05 -4.34
C TYR A 262 -4.32 -8.16 -3.55
N PRO A 263 -5.09 -9.02 -4.24
CA PRO A 263 -5.53 -10.28 -3.68
C PRO A 263 -4.34 -11.24 -3.55
N HIS A 264 -4.18 -11.90 -2.41
CA HIS A 264 -3.08 -12.85 -2.20
C HIS A 264 -3.35 -13.91 -1.13
N THR A 265 -2.62 -15.02 -1.21
CA THR A 265 -2.66 -16.13 -0.24
C THR A 265 -1.43 -16.18 0.68
N LYS A 266 -0.56 -15.15 0.62
CA LYS A 266 0.70 -15.06 1.37
C LYS A 266 0.57 -14.87 2.90
N GLY A 267 -0.64 -14.70 3.41
CA GLY A 267 -0.92 -14.53 4.84
C GLY A 267 -0.69 -13.11 5.40
N THR A 268 -1.13 -12.92 6.64
CA THR A 268 -1.26 -11.60 7.28
C THR A 268 0.06 -10.89 7.57
N GLN A 269 1.15 -11.63 7.76
CA GLN A 269 2.48 -11.06 7.93
C GLN A 269 2.93 -10.33 6.67
N PHE A 270 2.72 -10.95 5.50
CA PHE A 270 3.00 -10.32 4.21
C PHE A 270 2.15 -9.06 4.04
N THR A 271 0.85 -9.12 4.37
CA THR A 271 -0.06 -7.96 4.29
C THR A 271 0.43 -6.80 5.13
N SER A 272 0.85 -7.07 6.37
CA SER A 272 1.36 -6.05 7.28
C SER A 272 2.64 -5.41 6.74
N SER A 273 3.59 -6.23 6.28
CA SER A 273 4.84 -5.75 5.68
C SER A 273 4.62 -4.97 4.38
N PHE A 274 3.64 -5.35 3.57
CA PHE A 274 3.25 -4.62 2.36
C PHE A 274 2.73 -3.23 2.71
N VAL A 275 1.86 -3.10 3.72
CA VAL A 275 1.35 -1.79 4.15
C VAL A 275 2.47 -0.94 4.78
N GLU A 276 3.38 -1.55 5.53
CA GLU A 276 4.59 -0.86 6.04
C GLU A 276 5.50 -0.37 4.92
N LEU A 277 5.68 -1.14 3.84
CA LEU A 277 6.47 -0.74 2.67
C LEU A 277 6.01 0.62 2.13
N PHE A 278 4.71 0.80 1.97
CA PHE A 278 4.15 2.06 1.48
C PHE A 278 4.47 3.24 2.39
N ASN A 279 4.38 3.04 3.70
CA ASN A 279 4.78 4.07 4.66
C ASN A 279 6.27 4.39 4.54
N TYR A 280 7.13 3.38 4.35
CA TYR A 280 8.57 3.59 4.16
C TYR A 280 8.86 4.35 2.87
N LEU A 281 8.24 3.97 1.74
CA LEU A 281 8.42 4.65 0.47
C LEU A 281 7.99 6.12 0.54
N GLY A 282 6.82 6.41 1.12
CA GLY A 282 6.33 7.78 1.30
C GLY A 282 7.24 8.62 2.21
N THR A 283 7.70 8.03 3.32
CA THR A 283 8.65 8.71 4.23
C THR A 283 9.97 9.00 3.53
N LEU A 284 10.55 8.02 2.84
CA LEU A 284 11.81 8.17 2.11
C LEU A 284 11.71 9.23 1.02
N GLU A 285 10.61 9.24 0.24
CA GLU A 285 10.41 10.21 -0.82
C GLU A 285 10.34 11.65 -0.27
N GLY A 286 9.55 11.86 0.79
CA GLY A 286 9.44 13.17 1.45
C GLY A 286 10.77 13.65 2.02
N GLU A 287 11.51 12.77 2.68
CA GLU A 287 12.79 13.09 3.31
C GLU A 287 13.91 13.36 2.30
N ILE A 288 14.05 12.50 1.28
CA ILE A 288 15.03 12.70 0.20
C ILE A 288 14.73 14.01 -0.54
N LYS A 289 13.46 14.28 -0.84
CA LYS A 289 13.04 15.53 -1.50
C LYS A 289 13.39 16.74 -0.63
N SER A 290 13.07 16.71 0.66
CA SER A 290 13.37 17.76 1.63
C SER A 290 14.88 18.05 1.71
N MET A 291 15.70 17.00 1.85
CA MET A 291 17.16 17.14 1.88
C MET A 291 17.72 17.74 0.58
N LYS A 292 17.16 17.38 -0.58
CA LYS A 292 17.55 17.96 -1.88
C LYS A 292 17.11 19.41 -2.05
N SER A 293 15.83 19.71 -1.76
CA SER A 293 15.25 21.03 -2.03
C SER A 293 15.78 22.12 -1.10
N LEU A 294 16.13 21.77 0.13
CA LEU A 294 16.65 22.73 1.12
C LEU A 294 18.15 23.04 0.96
N ARG A 295 18.79 22.59 -0.14
CA ARG A 295 20.25 22.61 -0.30
C ARG A 295 20.93 22.08 0.96
N TYR A 296 20.48 20.93 1.46
CA TYR A 296 21.07 20.35 2.66
C TYR A 296 22.55 20.03 2.37
N GLU A 297 23.44 20.89 2.86
CA GLU A 297 24.88 20.68 2.76
C GLU A 297 25.31 19.70 3.84
N PHE A 298 25.58 18.46 3.45
CA PHE A 298 26.22 17.49 4.33
C PHE A 298 27.55 18.06 4.81
N ARG A 299 27.69 18.25 6.13
CA ARG A 299 28.90 18.81 6.73
C ARG A 299 30.02 17.79 6.80
N THR A 300 29.70 16.51 6.63
CA THR A 300 30.67 15.42 6.62
C THR A 300 30.69 14.66 5.28
N PRO A 301 31.88 14.27 4.76
CA PRO A 301 31.98 13.40 3.59
C PRO A 301 31.30 12.04 3.79
N MET A 302 31.29 11.53 5.04
CA MET A 302 30.61 10.29 5.39
C MET A 302 29.08 10.43 5.31
N GLY A 303 28.51 11.54 5.79
CA GLY A 303 27.09 11.84 5.67
C GLY A 303 26.64 11.88 4.20
N ALA A 304 27.41 12.59 3.36
CA ALA A 304 27.14 12.63 1.92
C ALA A 304 27.19 11.23 1.26
N LYS A 305 28.16 10.39 1.65
CA LYS A 305 28.28 9.02 1.14
C LYS A 305 27.11 8.13 1.54
N LEU A 306 26.66 8.22 2.79
CA LEU A 306 25.51 7.46 3.29
C LEU A 306 24.21 7.89 2.63
N PHE A 307 24.02 9.20 2.44
CA PHE A 307 22.86 9.72 1.73
C PHE A 307 22.81 9.24 0.29
N LYS A 308 23.93 9.27 -0.44
CA LYS A 308 23.99 8.74 -1.81
C LYS A 308 23.56 7.26 -1.89
N LYS A 309 24.04 6.42 -0.96
CA LYS A 309 23.61 5.02 -0.87
C LYS A 309 22.13 4.88 -0.53
N CYS A 310 21.59 5.75 0.34
CA CYS A 310 20.17 5.78 0.63
C CYS A 310 19.35 6.04 -0.64
N GLU A 311 19.79 6.96 -1.50
CA GLU A 311 19.12 7.23 -2.78
C GLU A 311 19.19 6.03 -3.74
N GLU A 312 20.34 5.37 -3.81
CA GLU A 312 20.52 4.15 -4.61
C GLU A 312 19.56 3.04 -4.17
N GLU A 313 19.51 2.73 -2.87
CA GLU A 313 18.57 1.75 -2.30
C GLU A 313 17.11 2.16 -2.50
N PHE A 314 16.77 3.45 -2.36
CA PHE A 314 15.42 3.94 -2.61
C PHE A 314 15.00 3.76 -4.07
N ASN A 315 15.89 4.02 -5.03
CA ASN A 315 15.62 3.79 -6.45
C ASN A 315 15.47 2.29 -6.77
N LEU A 316 16.26 1.42 -6.15
CA LEU A 316 16.08 -0.03 -6.24
C LEU A 316 14.73 -0.47 -5.69
N ALA A 317 14.30 0.09 -4.55
CA ALA A 317 12.98 -0.17 -3.98
C ALA A 317 11.86 0.22 -4.95
N LYS A 318 11.91 1.43 -5.54
CA LYS A 318 10.93 1.89 -6.54
C LYS A 318 10.92 0.99 -7.78
N SER A 319 12.11 0.58 -8.25
CA SER A 319 12.25 -0.31 -9.40
C SER A 319 11.65 -1.70 -9.13
N ALA A 320 12.02 -2.35 -8.01
CA ALA A 320 11.45 -3.63 -7.61
C ALA A 320 9.92 -3.55 -7.48
N PHE A 321 9.43 -2.49 -6.82
CA PHE A 321 8.00 -2.25 -6.67
C PHE A 321 7.27 -2.10 -8.01
N SER A 322 7.85 -1.35 -8.96
CA SER A 322 7.29 -1.18 -10.32
C SER A 322 7.25 -2.47 -11.15
N LYS A 323 7.98 -3.51 -10.73
CA LYS A 323 7.98 -4.85 -11.34
C LYS A 323 7.10 -5.84 -10.56
N GLY A 324 6.41 -5.38 -9.52
CA GLY A 324 5.61 -6.24 -8.63
C GLY A 324 6.43 -7.06 -7.63
N ASP A 325 7.75 -6.84 -7.52
CA ASP A 325 8.60 -7.47 -6.51
C ASP A 325 8.51 -6.70 -5.18
N VAL A 326 7.45 -7.01 -4.43
CA VAL A 326 7.17 -6.41 -3.12
C VAL A 326 8.24 -6.74 -2.09
N GLU A 327 8.72 -7.99 -2.06
CA GLU A 327 9.65 -8.45 -1.02
C GLU A 327 11.02 -7.79 -1.22
N GLY A 328 11.50 -7.73 -2.47
CA GLY A 328 12.68 -6.95 -2.84
C GLY A 328 12.49 -5.46 -2.56
N ALA A 329 11.32 -4.89 -2.90
CA ALA A 329 11.02 -3.50 -2.59
C ALA A 329 11.05 -3.22 -1.07
N TYR A 330 10.52 -4.11 -0.23
CA TYR A 330 10.56 -4.00 1.22
C TYR A 330 11.98 -4.05 1.77
N ALA A 331 12.79 -5.01 1.33
CA ALA A 331 14.18 -5.12 1.75
C ALA A 331 14.99 -3.85 1.40
N HIS A 332 14.86 -3.34 0.18
CA HIS A 332 15.53 -2.13 -0.28
C HIS A 332 15.01 -0.88 0.46
N ALA A 333 13.70 -0.74 0.68
CA ALA A 333 13.14 0.39 1.42
C ALA A 333 13.60 0.40 2.89
N GLN A 334 13.66 -0.76 3.54
CA GLN A 334 14.16 -0.87 4.91
C GLN A 334 15.65 -0.48 5.01
N ASN A 335 16.47 -0.92 4.06
CA ASN A 335 17.88 -0.54 3.98
C ASN A 335 18.06 0.97 3.75
N ALA A 336 17.28 1.56 2.84
CA ALA A 336 17.27 3.00 2.61
C ALA A 336 16.91 3.77 3.89
N LEU A 337 15.88 3.34 4.62
CA LEU A 337 15.46 3.99 5.87
C LEU A 337 16.58 3.94 6.93
N LYS A 338 17.27 2.81 7.06
CA LYS A 338 18.44 2.67 7.94
C LYS A 338 19.57 3.62 7.54
N LEU A 339 19.90 3.70 6.26
CA LEU A 339 20.95 4.61 5.74
C LEU A 339 20.59 6.08 5.96
N LEU A 340 19.32 6.45 5.84
CA LEU A 340 18.82 7.79 6.13
C LEU A 340 19.01 8.14 7.63
N GLN A 341 18.68 7.19 8.52
CA GLN A 341 18.88 7.36 9.96
C GLN A 341 20.37 7.48 10.31
N ASP A 342 21.23 6.66 9.71
CA ASP A 342 22.69 6.72 9.91
C ASP A 342 23.27 8.03 9.41
N THR A 343 22.81 8.53 8.26
CA THR A 343 23.17 9.86 7.74
C THR A 343 22.85 10.96 8.78
N ARG A 344 21.63 10.96 9.32
CA ARG A 344 21.21 11.93 10.36
C ARG A 344 22.05 11.80 11.62
N ARG A 345 22.38 10.58 12.04
CA ARG A 345 23.20 10.31 13.22
C ARG A 345 24.62 10.85 13.05
N VAL A 346 25.25 10.63 11.90
CA VAL A 346 26.60 11.14 11.61
C VAL A 346 26.61 12.67 11.66
N GLU A 347 25.67 13.34 10.99
CA GLU A 347 25.58 14.80 10.98
C GLU A 347 25.26 15.38 12.37
N ARG A 348 24.43 14.69 13.17
CA ARG A 348 24.17 15.09 14.56
C ARG A 348 25.41 14.93 15.44
N ASN A 349 26.12 13.80 15.32
CA ASN A 349 27.34 13.55 16.08
C ASN A 349 28.42 14.58 15.73
N TRP A 350 28.57 14.93 14.46
CA TRP A 350 29.48 16.01 14.04
C TRP A 350 29.12 17.34 14.70
N ARG A 351 27.84 17.72 14.76
CA ARG A 351 27.38 18.93 15.45
C ARG A 351 27.70 18.89 16.95
N ILE A 352 27.42 17.76 17.62
CA ILE A 352 27.74 17.58 19.05
C ILE A 352 29.25 17.72 19.27
N THR A 353 30.07 17.09 18.44
CA THR A 353 31.52 17.18 18.55
C THR A 353 32.01 18.62 18.38
N LEU A 354 31.52 19.32 17.36
CA LEU A 354 31.99 20.68 17.05
C LEU A 354 31.51 21.72 18.06
N TYR A 355 30.25 21.66 18.51
CA TYR A 355 29.64 22.71 19.33
C TYR A 355 29.62 22.41 20.83
N ILE A 356 29.85 21.15 21.23
CA ILE A 356 29.82 20.76 22.65
C ILE A 356 31.18 20.22 23.08
N LEU A 357 31.70 19.18 22.43
CA LEU A 357 32.93 18.52 22.89
C LEU A 357 34.17 19.40 22.69
N ILE A 358 34.39 19.96 21.49
CA ILE A 358 35.58 20.78 21.21
C ILE A 358 35.61 22.03 22.12
N PRO A 359 34.53 22.81 22.25
CA PRO A 359 34.50 23.93 23.19
C PRO A 359 34.76 23.51 24.63
N GLY A 360 34.17 22.40 25.09
CA GLY A 360 34.39 21.88 26.45
C GLY A 360 35.85 21.47 26.71
N VAL A 361 36.53 20.87 25.72
CA VAL A 361 37.97 20.53 25.83
C VAL A 361 38.82 21.80 25.85
N ILE A 362 38.50 22.81 25.05
CA ILE A 362 39.20 24.10 25.05
C ILE A 362 39.03 24.80 26.40
N GLU A 363 37.82 24.84 26.93
CA GLU A 363 37.52 25.42 28.24
C GLU A 363 38.30 24.71 29.35
N LEU A 364 38.29 23.38 29.36
CA LEU A 364 39.08 22.58 30.32
C LEU A 364 40.58 22.89 30.21
N ALA A 365 41.13 23.00 28.99
CA ALA A 365 42.53 23.35 28.78
C ALA A 365 42.86 24.75 29.31
N ILE A 366 41.97 25.73 29.10
CA ILE A 366 42.12 27.09 29.65
C ILE A 366 42.10 27.05 31.18
N ILE A 367 41.16 26.33 31.79
CA ILE A 367 41.10 26.18 33.26
C ILE A 367 42.40 25.56 33.80
N LEU A 368 42.88 24.48 33.18
CA LEU A 368 44.14 23.84 33.59
C LEU A 368 45.35 24.79 33.44
N LEU A 369 45.40 25.60 32.39
CA LEU A 369 46.44 26.61 32.21
C LEU A 369 46.37 27.72 33.26
N VAL A 370 45.17 28.22 33.59
CA VAL A 370 44.96 29.24 34.64
C VAL A 370 45.39 28.68 36.00
N VAL A 371 44.94 27.48 36.37
CA VAL A 371 45.32 26.81 37.61
C VAL A 371 46.84 26.61 37.69
N ARG A 372 47.46 26.12 36.62
CA ARG A 372 48.92 25.92 36.57
C ARG A 372 49.68 27.24 36.74
N THR A 373 49.18 28.32 36.15
CA THR A 373 49.79 29.65 36.24
C THR A 373 49.65 30.22 37.66
N ALA A 374 48.48 30.05 38.29
CA ALA A 374 48.24 30.44 39.68
C ALA A 374 49.18 29.70 40.65
N ILE A 375 49.34 28.38 40.51
CA ILE A 375 50.26 27.58 41.34
C ILE A 375 51.73 27.99 41.14
N ARG A 376 52.14 28.29 39.89
CA ARG A 376 53.52 28.78 39.64
C ARG A 376 53.76 30.14 40.29
N LYS A 377 52.77 31.03 40.24
CA LYS A 377 52.86 32.37 40.83
C LYS A 377 52.86 32.31 42.37
N SER A 378 52.10 31.40 42.98
CA SER A 378 52.12 31.22 44.44
C SER A 378 53.49 30.70 44.91
N ARG A 379 54.07 29.73 44.20
CA ARG A 379 55.41 29.20 44.52
C ARG A 379 56.53 30.22 44.34
N SER A 380 56.42 31.16 43.40
CA SER A 380 57.43 32.22 43.25
C SER A 380 57.34 33.27 44.36
N ILE A 381 56.13 33.50 44.92
CA ILE A 381 55.93 34.42 46.05
C ILE A 381 56.49 33.82 47.34
N GLU A 382 56.36 32.51 47.57
CA GLU A 382 56.93 31.81 48.74
C GLU A 382 58.47 31.70 48.72
N SER A 383 59.12 31.91 47.56
CA SER A 383 60.58 31.87 47.41
C SER A 383 61.27 33.25 47.46
N THR A 384 60.51 34.30 47.79
CA THR A 384 61.00 35.67 48.05
C THR A 384 60.79 35.98 49.52
#